data_AF-A0A2I8A6H1-F1
#
_entry.id   AF-A0A2I8A6H1-F1
#
_cell.length_a   1.000
_cell.length_b   1.000
_cell.length_c   1.000
_cell.angle_alpha   90.00
_cell.angle_beta   90.00
_cell.angle_gamma   90.00
#
_symmetry.space_group_name_H-M   'P 1'
#
loop_
_entity.id
_entity.type
_entity.pdbx_description
1 polymer ?
#
loop_
_entity_poly.entity_id
_entity_poly.type
_entity_poly.pdbx_seq_one_letter_code
_entity_poly.pdbx_strand_id
1 'polypeptide(L)'
;MLRLMSNGRIPKKVTKQQPQVSNEPVSPELARRLILEHRAEPGMRVLGHLDLSDAPQLYHLPENLTCESLDISDCVNLTQLPIGLHVTHWIELAGSGITSLEPGHGFILRWRGVQVSDKIAFAGDSITGQDILNTENVELRRVLIERVGYERFIQQVGGLIRHRDRDAGGERQLIYIPFEDDEPLMVLKVICPSTGHIHVLRVPPYMQTCHQAAAWIAGFDHPNDYQPLIEA
;
A
#
# COMPACT_ATOMS: atom_id res chain seq x y z
N MET A 1 57.65 -24.75 -58.34
CA MET A 1 58.23 -24.24 -57.08
C MET A 1 57.72 -22.81 -56.87
N LEU A 2 56.69 -22.62 -56.04
CA LEU A 2 56.16 -21.28 -55.71
C LEU A 2 56.00 -21.16 -54.19
N ARG A 3 56.58 -20.11 -53.61
CA ARG A 3 56.42 -19.67 -52.22
C ARG A 3 55.00 -19.15 -51.97
N LEU A 4 54.51 -19.31 -50.74
CA LEU A 4 53.97 -18.25 -49.86
C LEU A 4 53.32 -18.90 -48.62
N MET A 5 54.00 -18.85 -47.47
CA MET A 5 53.36 -19.07 -46.16
C MET A 5 53.07 -17.70 -45.54
N SER A 6 51.79 -17.38 -45.40
CA SER A 6 51.30 -16.15 -44.79
C SER A 6 51.23 -16.33 -43.27
N ASN A 7 52.10 -15.62 -42.55
CA ASN A 7 52.01 -15.44 -41.10
C ASN A 7 50.94 -14.39 -40.77
N GLY A 8 49.71 -14.82 -40.52
CA GLY A 8 48.66 -13.98 -39.93
C GLY A 8 48.57 -14.19 -38.42
N ARG A 9 49.06 -13.22 -37.63
CA ARG A 9 48.74 -13.14 -36.19
C ARG A 9 47.28 -12.72 -36.03
N ILE A 10 46.48 -13.54 -35.37
CA ILE A 10 45.12 -13.18 -34.93
C ILE A 10 45.26 -12.23 -33.73
N PRO A 11 44.74 -11.00 -33.75
CA PRO A 11 44.76 -10.14 -32.58
C PRO A 11 43.87 -10.74 -31.48
N LYS A 12 44.43 -10.95 -30.29
CA LYS A 12 43.64 -11.34 -29.10
C LYS A 12 42.62 -10.24 -28.84
N LYS A 13 41.34 -10.59 -29.01
CA LYS A 13 40.20 -9.75 -28.64
C LYS A 13 40.35 -9.43 -27.15
N VAL A 14 40.57 -8.16 -26.82
CA VAL A 14 40.59 -7.69 -25.44
C VAL A 14 39.16 -7.87 -24.92
N THR A 15 38.93 -8.96 -24.17
CA THR A 15 37.70 -9.16 -23.43
C THR A 15 37.65 -8.03 -22.41
N LYS A 16 36.80 -7.02 -22.64
CA LYS A 16 36.44 -6.06 -21.58
C LYS A 16 35.90 -6.91 -20.44
N GLN A 17 36.65 -6.99 -19.34
CA GLN A 17 36.14 -7.60 -18.11
C GLN A 17 34.84 -6.87 -17.78
N GLN A 18 33.73 -7.61 -17.69
CA GLN A 18 32.53 -7.07 -17.05
C GLN A 18 32.97 -6.53 -15.69
N PRO A 19 32.58 -5.29 -15.31
CA PRO A 19 32.93 -4.76 -14.01
C PRO A 19 32.51 -5.79 -12.96
N GLN A 20 33.45 -6.19 -12.10
CA GLN A 20 33.17 -7.11 -11.00
C GLN A 20 32.04 -6.48 -10.19
N VAL A 21 30.84 -7.06 -10.26
CA VAL A 21 29.74 -6.69 -9.39
C VAL A 21 30.24 -6.93 -7.98
N SER A 22 30.43 -5.86 -7.21
CA SER A 22 30.83 -5.96 -5.82
C SER A 22 29.78 -6.79 -5.09
N ASN A 23 30.18 -7.91 -4.49
CA ASN A 23 29.31 -8.73 -3.65
C ASN A 23 29.09 -8.10 -2.26
N GLU A 24 29.65 -6.91 -2.00
CA GLU A 24 29.50 -6.23 -0.73
C GLU A 24 28.09 -5.63 -0.61
N PRO A 25 27.45 -5.78 0.56
CA PRO A 25 26.19 -5.10 0.83
C PRO A 25 26.30 -3.58 0.71
N VAL A 26 25.28 -2.94 0.15
CA VAL A 26 25.14 -1.48 0.10
C VAL A 26 24.26 -0.97 1.24
N SER A 27 24.37 0.32 1.56
CA SER A 27 23.46 0.96 2.52
C SER A 27 22.03 1.05 1.96
N PRO A 28 20.99 1.06 2.82
CA PRO A 28 19.61 1.27 2.40
C PRO A 28 19.38 2.51 1.53
N GLU A 29 20.01 3.63 1.88
CA GLU A 29 19.81 4.91 1.19
C GLU A 29 20.40 4.85 -0.23
N LEU A 30 21.56 4.20 -0.36
CA LEU A 30 22.17 3.96 -1.66
C LEU A 30 21.32 3.00 -2.50
N ALA A 31 20.81 1.93 -1.89
CA ALA A 31 19.95 0.95 -2.55
C ALA A 31 18.64 1.60 -3.05
N ARG A 32 17.93 2.35 -2.20
CA ARG A 32 16.72 3.10 -2.59
C ARG A 32 16.99 3.98 -3.79
N ARG A 33 18.05 4.79 -3.75
CA ARG A 33 18.41 5.68 -4.87
C ARG A 33 18.66 4.89 -6.16
N LEU A 34 19.47 3.83 -6.11
CA LEU A 34 19.80 3.05 -7.30
C LEU A 34 18.58 2.34 -7.89
N ILE A 35 17.68 1.80 -7.04
CA ILE A 35 16.45 1.14 -7.47
C ILE A 35 15.53 2.15 -8.17
N LEU A 36 15.28 3.30 -7.54
CA LEU A 36 14.39 4.33 -8.09
C LEU A 36 14.95 5.03 -9.34
N GLU A 37 16.27 5.02 -9.53
CA GLU A 37 16.93 5.49 -10.75
C GLU A 37 17.05 4.41 -11.86
N HIS A 38 16.52 3.19 -11.64
CA HIS A 38 16.69 2.03 -12.53
C HIS A 38 18.16 1.65 -12.81
N ARG A 39 19.01 1.82 -11.81
CA ARG A 39 20.47 1.54 -11.84
C ARG A 39 20.87 0.41 -10.90
N ALA A 40 19.90 -0.25 -10.28
CA ALA A 40 20.15 -1.39 -9.41
C ALA A 40 20.40 -2.65 -10.23
N GLU A 41 21.54 -3.30 -9.96
CA GLU A 41 21.91 -4.57 -10.61
C GLU A 41 21.24 -5.77 -9.93
N PRO A 42 20.97 -6.87 -10.66
CA PRO A 42 20.55 -8.13 -10.07
C PRO A 42 21.52 -8.64 -8.99
N GLY A 43 20.99 -9.24 -7.93
CA GLY A 43 21.79 -9.75 -6.81
C GLY A 43 22.23 -8.67 -5.81
N MET A 44 21.70 -7.46 -5.91
CA MET A 44 21.95 -6.39 -4.94
C MET A 44 21.66 -6.87 -3.50
N ARG A 45 22.63 -6.65 -2.62
CA ARG A 45 22.52 -6.95 -1.18
C ARG A 45 22.42 -5.64 -0.42
N VAL A 46 21.41 -5.50 0.42
CA VAL A 46 21.17 -4.30 1.22
C VAL A 46 21.35 -4.63 2.70
N LEU A 47 22.03 -3.75 3.43
CA LEU A 47 22.17 -3.86 4.87
C LEU A 47 20.84 -3.51 5.56
N GLY A 48 20.30 -4.41 6.37
CA GLY A 48 19.14 -4.08 7.21
C GLY A 48 17.86 -3.79 6.42
N HIS A 49 17.19 -2.73 6.83
CA HIS A 49 15.89 -2.31 6.33
C HIS A 49 15.99 -1.51 5.04
N LEU A 50 15.33 -1.97 3.98
CA LEU A 50 15.20 -1.25 2.72
C LEU A 50 13.83 -0.57 2.65
N ASP A 51 13.81 0.74 2.78
CA ASP A 51 12.61 1.56 2.61
C ASP A 51 12.47 1.99 1.14
N LEU A 52 11.43 1.50 0.46
CA LEU A 52 10.98 1.93 -0.87
C LEU A 52 9.57 2.53 -0.84
N SER A 53 9.02 2.84 0.33
CA SER A 53 7.66 3.37 0.50
C SER A 53 7.43 4.67 -0.28
N ASP A 54 6.16 4.94 -0.62
CA ASP A 54 5.71 6.15 -1.31
C ASP A 54 6.49 6.43 -2.62
N ALA A 55 6.72 5.36 -3.39
CA ALA A 55 7.41 5.43 -4.68
C ALA A 55 6.47 5.02 -5.81
N PRO A 56 5.58 5.92 -6.29
CA PRO A 56 4.68 5.60 -7.39
C PRO A 56 5.41 5.26 -8.70
N GLN A 57 6.67 5.69 -8.87
CA GLN A 57 7.52 5.34 -10.01
C GLN A 57 8.12 3.92 -9.94
N LEU A 58 7.92 3.18 -8.83
CA LEU A 58 8.47 1.85 -8.66
C LEU A 58 7.57 0.81 -9.34
N TYR A 59 8.05 0.22 -10.44
CA TYR A 59 7.33 -0.82 -11.20
C TYR A 59 7.92 -2.23 -10.99
N HIS A 60 9.22 -2.31 -10.70
CA HIS A 60 9.93 -3.57 -10.54
C HIS A 60 11.10 -3.39 -9.56
N LEU A 61 11.44 -4.47 -8.88
CA LEU A 61 12.65 -4.59 -8.07
C LEU A 61 13.70 -5.41 -8.83
N PRO A 62 15.00 -5.24 -8.56
CA PRO A 62 16.03 -6.09 -9.16
C PRO A 62 15.87 -7.55 -8.74
N GLU A 63 16.11 -8.49 -9.67
CA GLU A 63 16.14 -9.92 -9.37
C GLU A 63 17.18 -10.25 -8.31
N ASN A 64 16.92 -11.27 -7.49
CA ASN A 64 17.82 -11.73 -6.42
C ASN A 64 18.18 -10.64 -5.37
N LEU A 65 17.33 -9.61 -5.21
CA LEU A 65 17.48 -8.60 -4.16
C LEU A 65 17.48 -9.27 -2.78
N THR A 66 18.43 -8.91 -1.93
CA THR A 66 18.52 -9.39 -0.55
C THR A 66 18.49 -8.24 0.44
N CYS A 67 17.64 -8.32 1.46
CA CYS A 67 17.61 -7.36 2.58
C CYS A 67 17.02 -8.03 3.85
N GLU A 68 17.09 -7.36 4.99
CA GLU A 68 16.49 -7.91 6.22
C GLU A 68 14.98 -7.66 6.28
N SER A 69 14.56 -6.45 5.91
CA SER A 69 13.15 -6.07 5.80
C SER A 69 12.96 -5.11 4.64
N LEU A 70 11.76 -5.10 4.08
CA LEU A 70 11.42 -4.33 2.90
C LEU A 70 10.13 -3.55 3.15
N ASP A 71 10.17 -2.23 3.04
CA ASP A 71 8.96 -1.41 2.97
C ASP A 71 8.66 -1.07 1.52
N ILE A 72 7.54 -1.54 1.01
CA ILE A 72 7.01 -1.19 -0.31
C ILE A 72 5.59 -0.63 -0.18
N SER A 73 5.25 -0.07 0.98
CA SER A 73 3.97 0.58 1.19
C SER A 73 3.75 1.73 0.21
N ASP A 74 2.50 1.88 -0.23
CA ASP A 74 2.04 2.93 -1.13
C ASP A 74 2.76 2.95 -2.51
N CYS A 75 3.47 1.86 -2.87
CA CYS A 75 4.00 1.60 -4.21
C CYS A 75 2.93 1.01 -5.13
N VAL A 76 1.94 1.83 -5.48
CA VAL A 76 0.73 1.42 -6.24
C VAL A 76 1.03 0.71 -7.57
N ASN A 77 2.17 1.00 -8.19
CA ASN A 77 2.56 0.44 -9.48
C ASN A 77 3.43 -0.84 -9.36
N LEU A 78 3.88 -1.19 -8.16
CA LEU A 78 4.60 -2.43 -7.92
C LEU A 78 3.59 -3.56 -7.71
N THR A 79 3.40 -4.39 -8.74
CA THR A 79 2.36 -5.44 -8.75
C THR A 79 2.88 -6.85 -8.49
N GLN A 80 4.20 -7.03 -8.52
CA GLN A 80 4.85 -8.33 -8.34
C GLN A 80 6.20 -8.19 -7.61
N LEU A 81 6.55 -9.19 -6.81
CA LEU A 81 7.90 -9.32 -6.23
C LEU A 81 8.84 -9.98 -7.27
N PRO A 82 10.14 -9.64 -7.27
CA PRO A 82 11.06 -10.18 -8.25
C PRO A 82 11.44 -11.62 -7.91
N ILE A 83 11.83 -12.39 -8.92
CA ILE A 83 12.36 -13.73 -8.70
C ILE A 83 13.62 -13.69 -7.84
N GLY A 84 13.73 -14.65 -6.91
CA GLY A 84 14.88 -14.74 -6.02
C GLY A 84 14.95 -13.67 -4.93
N LEU A 85 13.90 -12.86 -4.74
CA LEU A 85 13.81 -11.95 -3.59
C LEU A 85 14.05 -12.73 -2.29
N HIS A 86 14.99 -12.24 -1.47
CA HIS A 86 15.25 -12.80 -0.16
C HIS A 86 15.11 -11.72 0.91
N VAL A 87 14.05 -11.83 1.71
CA VAL A 87 13.79 -10.98 2.89
C VAL A 87 13.80 -11.89 4.12
N THR A 88 14.61 -11.55 5.12
CA THR A 88 14.78 -12.42 6.29
C THR A 88 13.76 -12.19 7.40
N HIS A 89 13.12 -11.01 7.46
CA HIS A 89 12.17 -10.67 8.52
C HIS A 89 10.78 -10.39 7.98
N TRP A 90 10.55 -9.21 7.40
CA TRP A 90 9.19 -8.78 7.05
C TRP A 90 9.14 -7.89 5.81
N ILE A 91 7.97 -7.91 5.15
CA ILE A 91 7.59 -6.98 4.09
C ILE A 91 6.36 -6.20 4.54
N GLU A 92 6.43 -4.86 4.47
CA GLU A 92 5.27 -3.97 4.56
C GLU A 92 4.75 -3.69 3.15
N LEU A 93 3.47 -3.96 2.91
CA LEU A 93 2.88 -3.94 1.56
C LEU A 93 1.58 -3.15 1.44
N ALA A 94 1.12 -2.50 2.52
CA ALA A 94 -0.12 -1.73 2.49
C ALA A 94 -0.08 -0.65 1.40
N GLY A 95 -1.12 -0.58 0.57
CA GLY A 95 -1.19 0.39 -0.54
C GLY A 95 -0.30 0.07 -1.75
N SER A 96 0.43 -1.05 -1.76
CA SER A 96 1.11 -1.52 -2.97
C SER A 96 0.13 -2.12 -3.99
N GLY A 97 0.60 -2.31 -5.23
CA GLY A 97 -0.15 -3.01 -6.27
C GLY A 97 -0.14 -4.55 -6.15
N ILE A 98 0.49 -5.11 -5.12
CA ILE A 98 0.61 -6.56 -4.94
C ILE A 98 -0.70 -7.15 -4.44
N THR A 99 -1.30 -8.04 -5.23
CA THR A 99 -2.58 -8.67 -4.91
C THR A 99 -2.48 -10.13 -4.48
N SER A 100 -1.31 -10.74 -4.59
CA SER A 100 -1.09 -12.15 -4.23
C SER A 100 0.40 -12.45 -4.06
N LEU A 101 0.71 -13.48 -3.28
CA LEU A 101 2.04 -14.04 -3.13
C LEU A 101 2.01 -15.56 -3.30
N GLU A 102 3.17 -16.13 -3.64
CA GLU A 102 3.34 -17.57 -3.67
C GLU A 102 3.28 -18.16 -2.25
N PRO A 103 2.61 -19.31 -2.05
CA PRO A 103 2.59 -19.97 -0.76
C PRO A 103 3.99 -20.27 -0.24
N GLY A 104 4.20 -20.10 1.08
CA GLY A 104 5.48 -20.42 1.70
C GLY A 104 6.59 -19.41 1.38
N HIS A 105 6.25 -18.16 1.08
CA HIS A 105 7.18 -17.07 0.78
C HIS A 105 8.24 -16.80 1.88
N GLY A 106 8.04 -17.26 3.12
CA GLY A 106 9.11 -17.37 4.12
C GLY A 106 9.47 -16.10 4.88
N PHE A 107 8.73 -15.01 4.67
CA PHE A 107 8.84 -13.76 5.43
C PHE A 107 7.50 -13.40 6.08
N ILE A 108 7.52 -12.50 7.06
CA ILE A 108 6.30 -12.00 7.72
C ILE A 108 5.69 -10.88 6.87
N LEU A 109 4.36 -10.86 6.73
CA LEU A 109 3.65 -9.72 6.14
C LEU A 109 3.28 -8.70 7.19
N ARG A 110 3.48 -7.43 6.86
CA ARG A 110 2.97 -6.29 7.62
C ARG A 110 2.00 -5.48 6.77
N TRP A 111 1.02 -4.90 7.47
CA TRP A 111 0.06 -3.96 6.94
C TRP A 111 -0.05 -2.78 7.90
N ARG A 112 0.41 -1.60 7.48
CA ARG A 112 0.45 -0.40 8.33
C ARG A 112 1.12 -0.66 9.68
N GLY A 113 2.21 -1.43 9.68
CA GLY A 113 3.00 -1.79 10.87
C GLY A 113 2.48 -3.01 11.65
N VAL A 114 1.31 -3.55 11.31
CA VAL A 114 0.71 -4.71 11.99
C VAL A 114 1.03 -6.00 11.25
N GLN A 115 1.45 -7.04 11.96
CA GLN A 115 1.63 -8.36 11.35
C GLN A 115 0.28 -8.94 10.89
N VAL A 116 0.22 -9.36 9.64
CA VAL A 116 -1.00 -9.94 9.03
C VAL A 116 -0.72 -11.30 8.40
N SER A 117 -1.79 -12.06 8.18
CA SER A 117 -1.75 -13.26 7.35
C SER A 117 -2.04 -12.93 5.89
N ASP A 118 -1.69 -13.82 4.97
CA ASP A 118 -2.03 -13.74 3.55
C ASP A 118 -3.53 -13.55 3.32
N LYS A 119 -4.37 -14.20 4.15
CA LYS A 119 -5.83 -14.04 4.11
C LYS A 119 -6.22 -12.58 4.33
N ILE A 120 -5.61 -11.91 5.30
CA ILE A 120 -5.90 -10.50 5.59
C ILE A 120 -5.31 -9.58 4.51
N ALA A 121 -4.09 -9.87 4.06
CA ALA A 121 -3.43 -9.09 3.02
C ALA A 121 -4.17 -9.16 1.67
N PHE A 122 -4.61 -10.34 1.24
CA PHE A 122 -5.06 -10.56 -0.15
C PHE A 122 -6.52 -10.99 -0.29
N ALA A 123 -7.17 -11.46 0.77
CA ALA A 123 -8.55 -11.98 0.73
C ALA A 123 -9.48 -11.22 1.70
N GLY A 124 -9.44 -9.88 1.63
CA GLY A 124 -10.26 -8.99 2.45
C GLY A 124 -11.75 -9.35 2.43
N ASP A 125 -12.24 -9.84 1.29
CA ASP A 125 -13.64 -10.22 1.11
C ASP A 125 -14.11 -11.42 1.93
N SER A 126 -13.21 -12.17 2.56
CA SER A 126 -13.54 -13.30 3.42
C SER A 126 -13.70 -12.92 4.90
N ILE A 127 -13.40 -11.67 5.25
CA ILE A 127 -13.52 -11.12 6.61
C ILE A 127 -14.93 -10.56 6.79
N THR A 128 -15.56 -10.88 7.92
CA THR A 128 -16.88 -10.36 8.27
C THR A 128 -16.78 -9.20 9.26
N GLY A 129 -17.80 -8.35 9.30
CA GLY A 129 -17.92 -7.29 10.28
C GLY A 129 -17.96 -7.81 11.71
N GLN A 130 -18.49 -9.02 11.94
CA GLN A 130 -18.46 -9.64 13.25
C GLN A 130 -17.05 -10.07 13.66
N ASP A 131 -16.23 -10.58 12.72
CA ASP A 131 -14.81 -10.87 12.98
C ASP A 131 -14.06 -9.59 13.41
N ILE A 132 -14.36 -8.47 12.73
CA ILE A 132 -13.81 -7.15 13.06
C ILE A 132 -14.22 -6.71 14.47
N LEU A 133 -15.52 -6.75 14.79
CA LEU A 133 -16.03 -6.34 16.12
C LEU A 133 -15.45 -7.19 17.26
N ASN A 134 -15.19 -8.47 17.00
CA ASN A 134 -14.63 -9.39 17.99
C ASN A 134 -13.09 -9.34 18.09
N THR A 135 -12.43 -8.49 17.31
CA THR A 135 -10.97 -8.37 17.34
C THR A 135 -10.54 -7.50 18.52
N GLU A 136 -9.83 -8.12 19.48
CA GLU A 136 -9.29 -7.46 20.68
C GLU A 136 -8.09 -6.55 20.38
N ASN A 137 -7.25 -6.93 19.41
CA ASN A 137 -6.12 -6.09 19.02
C ASN A 137 -6.62 -4.90 18.20
N VAL A 138 -6.63 -3.72 18.82
CA VAL A 138 -7.09 -2.45 18.25
C VAL A 138 -6.45 -2.14 16.89
N GLU A 139 -5.12 -2.30 16.77
CA GLU A 139 -4.42 -2.00 15.50
C GLU A 139 -4.78 -3.01 14.41
N LEU A 140 -4.92 -4.30 14.77
CA LEU A 140 -5.41 -5.30 13.82
C LEU A 140 -6.85 -5.00 13.39
N ARG A 141 -7.73 -4.57 14.30
CA ARG A 141 -9.12 -4.23 13.97
C ARG A 141 -9.18 -3.09 12.94
N ARG A 142 -8.32 -2.07 13.08
CA ARG A 142 -8.19 -0.98 12.10
C ARG A 142 -7.74 -1.48 10.74
N VAL A 143 -6.74 -2.37 10.70
CA VAL A 143 -6.31 -3.04 9.46
C VAL A 143 -7.46 -3.81 8.82
N LEU A 144 -8.21 -4.60 9.59
CA LEU A 144 -9.33 -5.36 9.06
C LEU A 144 -10.43 -4.45 8.49
N ILE A 145 -10.72 -3.31 9.14
CA ILE A 145 -11.65 -2.30 8.61
C ILE A 145 -11.14 -1.71 7.30
N GLU A 146 -9.84 -1.39 7.19
CA GLU A 146 -9.23 -0.91 5.95
C GLU A 146 -9.35 -1.95 4.83
N ARG A 147 -9.07 -3.24 5.13
CA ARG A 147 -9.13 -4.33 4.15
C ARG A 147 -10.55 -4.65 3.68
N VAL A 148 -11.54 -4.57 4.57
CA VAL A 148 -12.96 -4.78 4.22
C VAL A 148 -13.58 -3.55 3.56
N GLY A 149 -13.10 -2.36 3.92
CA GLY A 149 -13.67 -1.08 3.51
C GLY A 149 -14.86 -0.68 4.39
N TYR A 150 -15.01 0.63 4.63
CA TYR A 150 -16.05 1.17 5.50
C TYR A 150 -17.45 0.81 5.00
N GLU A 151 -17.71 0.91 3.70
CA GLU A 151 -19.05 0.65 3.16
C GLU A 151 -19.54 -0.75 3.52
N ARG A 152 -18.76 -1.78 3.19
CA ARG A 152 -19.10 -3.17 3.48
C ARG A 152 -19.17 -3.43 4.98
N PHE A 153 -18.25 -2.86 5.76
CA PHE A 153 -18.28 -3.00 7.22
C PHE A 153 -19.58 -2.45 7.81
N ILE A 154 -19.94 -1.20 7.48
CA ILE A 154 -21.18 -0.56 7.95
C ILE A 154 -22.43 -1.30 7.47
N GLN A 155 -22.44 -1.82 6.23
CA GLN A 155 -23.55 -2.62 5.73
C GLN A 155 -23.80 -3.88 6.56
N GLN A 156 -22.74 -4.49 7.12
CA GLN A 156 -22.83 -5.72 7.90
C GLN A 156 -23.17 -5.48 9.38
N VAL A 157 -22.61 -4.44 10.00
CA VAL A 157 -22.75 -4.20 11.45
C VAL A 157 -23.73 -3.08 11.81
N GLY A 158 -24.09 -2.25 10.85
CA GLY A 158 -24.90 -1.04 11.07
C GLY A 158 -24.13 0.07 11.79
N GLY A 159 -24.85 0.91 12.52
CA GLY A 159 -24.29 2.01 13.29
C GLY A 159 -25.37 2.97 13.77
N LEU A 160 -25.03 3.81 14.75
CA LEU A 160 -25.93 4.84 15.26
C LEU A 160 -25.92 6.05 14.33
N ILE A 161 -27.07 6.39 13.76
CA ILE A 161 -27.17 7.56 12.89
C ILE A 161 -27.28 8.80 13.77
N ARG A 162 -26.22 9.61 13.78
CA ARG A 162 -26.11 10.83 14.58
C ARG A 162 -26.78 12.02 13.93
N HIS A 163 -26.69 12.10 12.60
CA HIS A 163 -27.26 13.19 11.83
C HIS A 163 -27.66 12.74 10.43
N ARG A 164 -28.64 13.43 9.86
CA ARG A 164 -29.09 13.28 8.47
C ARG A 164 -29.35 14.65 7.90
N ASP A 165 -28.95 14.86 6.65
CA ASP A 165 -29.39 15.98 5.84
C ASP A 165 -29.42 15.58 4.37
N ARG A 166 -29.53 16.57 3.48
CA ARG A 166 -29.53 16.37 2.05
C ARG A 166 -28.62 17.37 1.36
N ASP A 167 -28.00 16.93 0.28
CA ASP A 167 -27.23 17.72 -0.67
C ASP A 167 -27.73 17.47 -2.11
N ALA A 168 -26.94 17.87 -3.11
CA ALA A 168 -27.23 17.59 -4.51
C ALA A 168 -27.22 16.08 -4.86
N GLY A 169 -26.46 15.27 -4.11
CA GLY A 169 -26.32 13.83 -4.27
C GLY A 169 -27.45 13.01 -3.66
N GLY A 170 -28.12 13.52 -2.63
CA GLY A 170 -29.26 12.88 -2.01
C GLY A 170 -29.22 12.98 -0.49
N GLU A 171 -29.59 11.89 0.20
CA GLU A 171 -29.51 11.84 1.67
C GLU A 171 -28.07 11.53 2.10
N ARG A 172 -27.52 12.38 2.97
CA ARG A 172 -26.26 12.09 3.68
C ARG A 172 -26.55 11.59 5.09
N GLN A 173 -25.74 10.65 5.56
CA GLN A 173 -25.85 10.11 6.92
C GLN A 173 -24.51 10.21 7.64
N LEU A 174 -24.52 10.78 8.84
CA LEU A 174 -23.40 10.71 9.77
C LEU A 174 -23.62 9.53 10.70
N ILE A 175 -22.75 8.53 10.63
CA ILE A 175 -22.90 7.23 11.29
C ILE A 175 -21.77 7.03 12.31
N TYR A 176 -22.15 6.63 13.51
CA TYR A 176 -21.26 6.43 14.65
C TYR A 176 -21.28 4.97 15.11
N ILE A 177 -20.09 4.38 15.28
CA ILE A 177 -19.89 3.07 15.89
C ILE A 177 -19.01 3.24 17.14
N PRO A 178 -19.53 2.93 18.35
CA PRO A 178 -18.70 2.92 19.54
C PRO A 178 -17.73 1.74 19.54
N PHE A 179 -16.51 1.98 19.98
CA PHE A 179 -15.58 0.95 20.47
C PHE A 179 -15.29 1.25 21.94
N GLU A 180 -15.16 0.21 22.77
CA GLU A 180 -14.91 0.38 24.21
C GLU A 180 -13.42 0.61 24.51
N ASP A 181 -12.56 0.11 23.62
CA ASP A 181 -11.11 0.01 23.72
C ASP A 181 -10.37 0.88 22.68
N ASP A 182 -11.10 1.67 21.86
CA ASP A 182 -10.53 2.53 20.82
C ASP A 182 -11.38 3.80 20.60
N GLU A 183 -10.84 4.78 19.87
CA GLU A 183 -11.59 5.91 19.33
C GLU A 183 -12.79 5.40 18.52
N PRO A 184 -14.01 5.94 18.76
CA PRO A 184 -15.18 5.50 18.01
C PRO A 184 -15.03 5.83 16.53
N LEU A 185 -15.55 4.95 15.68
CA LEU A 185 -15.59 5.19 14.25
C LEU A 185 -16.76 6.13 13.91
N MET A 186 -16.43 7.29 13.35
CA MET A 186 -17.39 8.20 12.73
C MET A 186 -17.18 8.19 11.22
N VAL A 187 -18.26 7.97 10.46
CA VAL A 187 -18.22 8.01 9.00
C VAL A 187 -19.34 8.87 8.43
N LEU A 188 -19.03 9.58 7.37
CA LEU A 188 -20.01 10.23 6.51
C LEU A 188 -20.31 9.31 5.33
N LYS A 189 -21.60 8.97 5.19
CA LYS A 189 -22.13 8.30 4.00
C LYS A 189 -22.76 9.36 3.08
N VAL A 190 -22.30 9.42 1.84
CA VAL A 190 -22.83 10.29 0.78
C VAL A 190 -23.14 9.49 -0.48
N ILE A 191 -23.92 10.07 -1.37
CA ILE A 191 -24.19 9.54 -2.71
C ILE A 191 -23.59 10.52 -3.70
N CYS A 192 -22.69 10.07 -4.56
CA CYS A 192 -22.14 10.86 -5.64
C CYS A 192 -23.26 11.20 -6.64
N PRO A 193 -23.64 12.48 -6.86
CA PRO A 193 -24.74 12.82 -7.78
C PRO A 193 -24.45 12.46 -9.24
N SER A 194 -23.17 12.43 -9.62
CA SER A 194 -22.77 12.17 -11.01
C SER A 194 -22.78 10.68 -11.37
N THR A 195 -22.53 9.80 -10.41
CA THR A 195 -22.41 8.34 -10.65
C THR A 195 -23.50 7.53 -9.94
N GLY A 196 -24.17 8.09 -8.94
CA GLY A 196 -25.04 7.37 -8.01
C GLY A 196 -24.29 6.45 -7.04
N HIS A 197 -22.95 6.45 -7.07
CA HIS A 197 -22.14 5.59 -6.21
C HIS A 197 -22.20 6.05 -4.75
N ILE A 198 -22.24 5.10 -3.82
CA ILE A 198 -22.23 5.39 -2.38
C ILE A 198 -20.78 5.50 -1.92
N HIS A 199 -20.45 6.59 -1.23
CA HIS A 199 -19.15 6.73 -0.58
C HIS A 199 -19.34 6.75 0.93
N VAL A 200 -18.50 6.02 1.64
CA VAL A 200 -18.45 6.01 3.10
C VAL A 200 -17.03 6.41 3.52
N LEU A 201 -16.92 7.58 4.14
CA LEU A 201 -15.65 8.25 4.42
C LEU A 201 -15.49 8.44 5.93
N ARG A 202 -14.37 8.02 6.50
CA ARG A 202 -14.07 8.29 7.92
C ARG A 202 -13.84 9.78 8.13
N VAL A 203 -14.40 10.30 9.22
CA VAL A 203 -14.30 11.70 9.66
C VAL A 203 -13.98 11.74 11.15
N PRO A 204 -13.52 12.88 11.70
CA PRO A 204 -13.21 12.97 13.12
C PRO A 204 -14.42 12.61 14.01
N PRO A 205 -14.19 11.97 15.18
CA PRO A 205 -15.28 11.42 16.00
C PRO A 205 -16.16 12.47 16.66
N TYR A 206 -15.69 13.72 16.75
CA TYR A 206 -16.40 14.83 17.37
C TYR A 206 -17.36 15.55 16.41
N MET A 207 -17.40 15.18 15.13
CA MET A 207 -18.31 15.76 14.15
C MET A 207 -19.78 15.58 14.56
N GLN A 208 -20.58 16.63 14.39
CA GLN A 208 -21.97 16.68 14.83
C GLN A 208 -22.98 16.63 13.67
N THR A 209 -22.61 17.16 12.51
CA THR A 209 -23.51 17.24 11.35
C THR A 209 -22.85 16.71 10.08
N CYS A 210 -23.67 16.25 9.13
CA CYS A 210 -23.19 15.80 7.82
C CYS A 210 -22.49 16.95 7.08
N HIS A 211 -23.02 18.16 7.14
CA HIS A 211 -22.40 19.36 6.55
C HIS A 211 -20.99 19.64 7.12
N GLN A 212 -20.82 19.54 8.44
CA GLN A 212 -19.52 19.71 9.09
C GLN A 212 -18.52 18.65 8.62
N ALA A 213 -18.97 17.40 8.54
CA ALA A 213 -18.17 16.28 8.06
C ALA A 213 -17.78 16.45 6.57
N ALA A 214 -18.71 16.88 5.72
CA ALA A 214 -18.47 17.13 4.30
C ALA A 214 -17.47 18.28 4.10
N ALA A 215 -17.63 19.38 4.83
CA ALA A 215 -16.69 20.50 4.81
C ALA A 215 -15.27 20.08 5.20
N TRP A 216 -15.13 19.26 6.23
CA TRP A 216 -13.84 18.73 6.67
C TRP A 216 -13.18 17.84 5.60
N ILE A 217 -13.95 16.95 4.97
CA ILE A 217 -13.47 16.11 3.84
C ILE A 217 -12.97 17.00 2.69
N ALA A 218 -13.66 18.10 2.42
CA ALA A 218 -13.28 19.07 1.40
C ALA A 218 -12.10 19.99 1.81
N GLY A 219 -11.54 19.83 3.01
CA GLY A 219 -10.38 20.58 3.49
C GLY A 219 -10.70 21.95 4.12
N PHE A 220 -11.94 22.20 4.53
CA PHE A 220 -12.35 23.43 5.20
C PHE A 220 -12.33 23.28 6.72
N ASP A 221 -11.67 24.22 7.41
CA ASP A 221 -11.66 24.30 8.87
C ASP A 221 -13.01 24.80 9.43
N HIS A 222 -13.66 25.71 8.71
CA HIS A 222 -14.95 26.30 9.08
C HIS A 222 -16.06 25.79 8.16
N PRO A 223 -17.07 25.07 8.67
CA PRO A 223 -18.13 24.50 7.85
C PRO A 223 -18.94 25.51 7.04
N ASN A 224 -19.04 26.75 7.53
CA ASN A 224 -19.82 27.80 6.87
C ASN A 224 -19.16 28.29 5.57
N ASP A 225 -17.86 28.06 5.40
CA ASP A 225 -17.10 28.43 4.21
C ASP A 225 -17.32 27.41 3.07
N TYR A 226 -17.83 26.22 3.41
CA TYR A 226 -18.20 25.19 2.45
C TYR A 226 -19.66 25.38 2.01
N GLN A 227 -19.83 26.00 0.84
CA GLN A 227 -21.14 26.19 0.18
C GLN A 227 -21.09 25.72 -1.28
N PRO A 228 -20.98 24.41 -1.51
CA PRO A 228 -20.91 23.85 -2.85
C PRO A 228 -22.22 24.11 -3.62
N LEU A 229 -22.10 24.59 -4.86
CA LEU A 229 -23.24 24.71 -5.77
C LEU A 229 -23.73 23.33 -6.23
N ILE A 230 -22.81 22.36 -6.34
CA ILE A 230 -23.01 20.93 -6.60
C ILE A 230 -21.91 20.18 -5.84
N GLU A 231 -22.27 19.21 -4.99
CA GLU A 231 -21.31 18.31 -4.34
C GLU A 231 -20.94 17.18 -5.32
N ALA A 232 -19.67 16.74 -5.35
CA ALA A 232 -19.18 15.72 -6.28
C ALA A 232 -19.29 14.31 -5.71
#